data_AF-A0A1E3YPD7-F1
#
_entry.id   AF-A0A1E3YPD7-F1
#
_cell.length_a   1.000
_cell.length_b   1.000
_cell.length_c   1.000
_cell.angle_alpha   90.00
_cell.angle_beta   90.00
_cell.angle_gamma   90.00
#
_symmetry.space_group_name_H-M   'P 1'
#
loop_
_entity.id
_entity.type
_entity.pdbx_description
1 polymer ?
#
loop_
_entity_poly.entity_id
_entity_poly.type
_entity_poly.pdbx_seq_one_letter_code
_entity_poly.pdbx_strand_id
1 'polypeptide(L)' 'MNKRVTIQIPDDLYRVISRYGDLHGLDPDDYATMALQRHLEDLQDIAAAEAAMKAIHSGEDRVVSSKEFWHGLDD' A
#
# COMPACT_ATOMS: atom_id res chain seq x y z
N MET A 1 -14.58 -0.58 16.07
CA MET A 1 -15.04 0.79 16.42
C MET A 1 -14.86 1.66 15.21
N ASN A 2 -15.92 2.24 14.65
CA ASN A 2 -15.78 3.15 13.53
C ASN A 2 -15.30 4.53 14.02
N LYS A 3 -14.33 5.11 13.32
CA LYS A 3 -13.82 6.45 13.55
C LYS A 3 -14.19 7.32 12.35
N ARG A 4 -14.48 8.59 12.59
CA ARG A 4 -14.77 9.57 11.54
C ARG A 4 -13.74 10.68 11.62
N VAL A 5 -13.22 11.05 10.46
CA VAL A 5 -12.28 12.15 10.29
C VAL A 5 -12.86 13.06 9.22
N THR A 6 -12.91 14.36 9.48
CA THR A 6 -13.27 15.37 8.48
C THR A 6 -11.99 15.99 7.96
N ILE A 7 -11.82 15.97 6.64
CA ILE A 7 -10.68 16.59 5.97
C ILE A 7 -11.20 17.73 5.07
N GLN A 8 -10.50 18.86 5.09
CA GLN A 8 -10.75 19.92 4.13
C GLN A 8 -9.91 19.64 2.89
N ILE A 9 -10.55 19.57 1.73
CA ILE A 9 -9.89 19.33 0.45
C ILE A 9 -10.22 20.46 -0.54
N PRO A 10 -9.33 20.75 -1.50
CA PRO A 10 -9.64 21.67 -2.59
C PRO A 10 -10.81 21.16 -3.45
N ASP A 11 -11.60 22.07 -4.00
CA ASP A 11 -12.75 21.75 -4.86
C ASP A 11 -12.35 20.85 -6.04
N ASP A 12 -11.18 21.07 -6.63
CA ASP A 12 -10.70 20.26 -7.75
C ASP A 12 -10.42 18.81 -7.32
N LEU A 13 -9.93 18.60 -6.10
CA LEU A 13 -9.75 17.25 -5.57
C LEU A 13 -11.10 16.58 -5.31
N TYR A 14 -12.08 17.32 -4.77
CA TYR A 14 -13.43 16.80 -4.59
C TYR A 14 -14.08 16.36 -5.91
N ARG A 15 -13.89 17.14 -7.00
CA ARG A 15 -14.37 16.77 -8.34
C ARG A 15 -13.75 15.47 -8.84
N VAL A 16 -12.45 15.28 -8.61
CA VAL A 16 -11.75 14.05 -8.99
C VAL A 16 -12.28 12.86 -8.20
N ILE A 17 -12.38 12.99 -6.87
CA ILE A 17 -12.91 11.96 -5.98
C ILE A 17 -14.33 11.58 -6.39
N SER A 18 -15.20 12.56 -6.62
CA SER A 18 -16.60 12.31 -7.02
C SER A 18 -16.68 11.57 -8.35
N ARG A 19 -15.92 12.02 -9.35
CA ARG A 19 -15.90 11.40 -10.69
C ARG A 19 -15.45 9.93 -10.62
N TYR A 20 -14.40 9.63 -9.86
CA TYR A 20 -13.95 8.24 -9.72
C TYR A 20 -14.89 7.42 -8.83
N GLY A 21 -15.48 8.02 -7.79
CA GLY A 21 -16.55 7.40 -7.00
C GLY A 21 -17.67 6.89 -7.90
N ASP A 22 -18.21 7.76 -8.78
CA ASP A 22 -19.26 7.39 -9.72
C ASP A 22 -18.88 6.22 -10.63
N LEU A 23 -17.63 6.18 -11.11
CA LEU A 23 -17.13 5.09 -11.95
C LEU A 23 -17.07 3.74 -11.21
N HIS A 24 -16.89 3.78 -9.89
CA HIS A 24 -16.82 2.60 -9.03
C HIS A 24 -18.14 2.31 -8.28
N GLY A 25 -19.19 3.11 -8.51
CA GLY A 25 -20.47 3.00 -7.80
C GLY A 25 -20.36 3.34 -6.31
N LEU A 26 -19.42 4.21 -5.95
CA LEU A 26 -19.16 4.66 -4.58
C LEU A 26 -19.51 6.14 -4.45
N ASP A 27 -19.98 6.54 -3.27
CA ASP A 27 -20.10 7.97 -2.96
C ASP A 27 -18.70 8.60 -2.76
N PRO A 28 -18.59 9.94 -2.77
CA PRO A 28 -17.30 10.61 -2.62
C PRO A 28 -16.57 10.26 -1.33
N ASP A 29 -17.30 10.04 -0.22
CA ASP A 29 -16.71 9.76 1.09
C ASP A 29 -16.13 8.34 1.15
N ASP A 30 -16.86 7.36 0.61
CA ASP A 30 -16.43 5.97 0.47
C ASP A 30 -15.24 5.86 -0.47
N TYR A 31 -15.28 6.55 -1.62
CA TYR A 31 -14.15 6.56 -2.55
C TYR A 31 -12.92 7.23 -1.94
N ALA A 32 -13.08 8.36 -1.24
CA ALA A 32 -11.98 9.03 -0.55
C ALA A 32 -11.36 8.12 0.52
N THR A 33 -12.19 7.40 1.29
CA THR A 33 -11.73 6.46 2.31
C THR A 33 -10.95 5.30 1.68
N MET A 34 -11.48 4.71 0.61
CA MET A 34 -10.80 3.63 -0.13
C MET A 34 -9.46 4.10 -0.71
N ALA A 35 -9.43 5.28 -1.34
CA ALA A 35 -8.21 5.82 -1.94
C ALA A 35 -7.13 6.11 -0.88
N LEU A 36 -7.52 6.67 0.27
CA LEU A 36 -6.60 6.89 1.40
C LEU A 36 -6.08 5.57 1.97
N GLN A 37 -6.95 4.58 2.17
CA GLN A 37 -6.53 3.26 2.63
C GLN A 37 -5.51 2.66 1.66
N ARG A 38 -5.80 2.67 0.37
CA ARG A 38 -4.92 2.10 -0.64
C ARG A 38 -3.56 2.79 -0.67
N HIS A 39 -3.54 4.12 -0.58
CA HIS A 39 -2.29 4.87 -0.54
C HIS A 39 -1.45 4.52 0.70
N LEU A 40 -2.08 4.36 1.87
CA LEU A 40 -1.38 3.95 3.09
C LEU A 40 -0.84 2.52 3.02
N GLU A 41 -1.57 1.60 2.38
CA GLU A 41 -1.08 0.25 2.09
C GLU A 41 0.14 0.29 1.17
N ASP A 42 0.08 1.04 0.06
CA ASP A 42 1.21 1.16 -0.87
C ASP A 42 2.46 1.75 -0.17
N LEU A 43 2.29 2.72 0.75
CA LEU A 43 3.41 3.26 1.54
C LEU A 43 4.01 2.22 2.49
N GLN A 44 3.19 1.34 3.08
CA GLN A 44 3.68 0.26 3.94
C GLN A 44 4.45 -0.79 3.13
N ASP A 45 3.93 -1.15 1.95
CA ASP A 45 4.59 -2.08 1.03
C ASP A 45 5.96 -1.54 0.58
N ILE A 46 6.03 -0.24 0.25
CA ILE A 46 7.30 0.43 -0.09
C ILE A 46 8.27 0.38 1.10
N ALA A 47 7.82 0.73 2.30
CA ALA A 47 8.69 0.72 3.49
C ALA A 47 9.23 -0.69 3.80
N ALA A 48 8.40 -1.73 3.63
CA ALA A 48 8.81 -3.12 3.80
C ALA A 48 9.84 -3.54 2.74
N ALA A 49 9.62 -3.15 1.47
CA ALA A 49 10.56 -3.40 0.38
C ALA A 49 11.90 -2.70 0.61
N GLU A 50 11.90 -1.44 1.05
CA GLU A 50 13.12 -0.70 1.39
C GLU A 50 13.91 -1.36 2.53
N ALA A 51 13.21 -1.83 3.58
CA ALA A 51 13.84 -2.54 4.68
C ALA A 51 14.49 -3.86 4.22
N ALA A 52 13.79 -4.65 3.38
CA ALA A 52 14.33 -5.88 2.81
C ALA A 52 15.55 -5.59 1.91
N MET A 53 15.47 -4.58 1.04
CA MET A 53 16.61 -4.18 0.22
C MET A 53 17.79 -3.75 1.08
N LYS A 54 17.58 -3.03 2.18
CA LYS A 54 18.66 -2.64 3.09
C LYS A 54 19.35 -3.85 3.71
N ALA A 55 18.59 -4.86 4.16
CA ALA A 55 19.15 -6.10 4.73
C ALA A 55 19.97 -6.89 3.69
N ILE A 56 19.51 -6.93 2.44
CA ILE A 56 20.27 -7.56 1.34
C ILE A 56 21.59 -6.80 1.10
N HIS A 57 21.56 -5.46 1.08
CA HIS A 57 22.76 -4.65 0.84
C HIS A 57 23.75 -4.67 2.02
N SER A 58 23.27 -4.78 3.26
CA SER A 58 24.14 -4.95 4.44
C SER A 58 24.74 -6.36 4.54
N GLY A 59 24.25 -7.32 3.74
CA GLY A 59 24.62 -8.72 3.81
C GLY A 59 23.96 -9.49 4.96
N GLU A 60 22.99 -8.87 5.66
CA GLU A 60 22.17 -9.51 6.69
C GLU A 60 21.13 -10.46 6.09
N ASP A 61 20.78 -10.25 4.81
CA ASP A 61 19.92 -11.13 4.01
C ASP A 61 20.56 -11.36 2.62
N ARG A 62 20.07 -12.37 1.89
CA ARG A 62 20.57 -12.72 0.56
C ARG A 62 19.48 -13.21 -0.36
N VAL A 63 19.61 -12.87 -1.64
CA VAL A 63 18.80 -13.45 -2.70
C VAL A 63 19.36 -14.83 -3.04
N VAL A 64 18.51 -15.86 -3.00
CA VAL A 64 18.86 -17.25 -3.34
C VAL A 64 18.00 -17.77 -4.48
N SER A 65 18.52 -18.72 -5.24
CA SER A 65 17.71 -19.44 -6.23
C SER A 65 16.69 -20.36 -5.54
N SER A 66 15.59 -20.70 -6.22
CA SER A 66 14.59 -21.63 -5.69
C SER A 66 15.20 -22.99 -5.32
N LYS A 67 16.18 -23.47 -6.08
CA LYS A 67 16.89 -24.73 -5.78
C LYS A 67 17.64 -24.66 -4.46
N GLU A 68 18.39 -23.58 -4.23
CA GLU A 68 19.13 -23.36 -2.97
C GLU A 68 18.19 -23.18 -1.78
N PHE A 69 17.05 -22.49 -1.98
CA PHE A 69 16.04 -22.32 -0.95
C PHE A 69 15.48 -23.67 -0.49
N TRP A 70 14.97 -24.50 -1.41
CA TRP A 70 14.35 -25.79 -1.06
C TRP A 70 15.34 -26.78 -0.47
N HIS A 71 16.58 -26.84 -0.98
CA HIS A 71 17.60 -27.70 -0.39
C HIS A 71 17.99 -27.31 1.04
N GLY A 72 17.89 -26.03 1.40
CA GLY A 72 18.17 -25.56 2.77
C GLY A 72 17.04 -25.83 3.78
N LEU A 73 15.88 -26.32 3.33
CA LEU A 73 14.72 -26.65 4.17
C LEU A 73 14.54 -28.16 4.42
N ASP A 74 15.30 -29.00 3.73
CA ASP A 74 15.23 -30.47 3.81
C ASP A 74 16.03 -31.07 5.00
N ASP A 75 16.52 -30.23 5.92
CA ASP A 75 17.16 -30.63 7.19
C ASP A 75 16.17 -30.67 8.37
#